data_AF-A0A151UWS7-F1
#
_entry.id   AF-A0A151UWS7-F1
#
_cell.length_a   1.000
_cell.length_b   1.000
_cell.length_c   1.000
_cell.angle_alpha   90.00
_cell.angle_beta   90.00
_cell.angle_gamma   90.00
#
_symmetry.space_group_name_H-M   'P 1'
#
loop_
_entity.id
_entity.type
_entity.pdbx_description
1 polymer ?
#
loop_
_entity_poly.entity_id
_entity_poly.type
_entity_poly.pdbx_seq_one_letter_code
_entity_poly.pdbx_strand_id
1 'polypeptide(L)'
;MGSYSKGIFYSIMASLCIMLTVILIGLVRLTDNYLKWGVLGVNGIQLSSACIFFIAVLIVFKLARDCFLRHFVKVRKKPLVIAIGKSIVLGIGLQFLISFVANGINVFNPNLIKPGSDQYVSVGNLSAEGELVIVGLVGPFVEEVFFRLCMYVFFFSLLYKCKDKILGFNRIYDGSEEKEKKFKMLWLIMSNIFFVMYHGADETNFWVYFFPGFIYGKLFMKYGFLAAWIGHSAFNVTSNSVSKIMVYLFG
;
A
#
# COMPACT_ATOMS: atom_id res chain seq x y z
N MET A 1 -18.31 -2.75 -35.50
CA MET A 1 -18.75 -3.45 -34.27
C MET A 1 -19.38 -2.43 -33.32
N GLY A 2 -20.71 -2.46 -33.18
CA GLY A 2 -21.50 -1.44 -32.48
C GLY A 2 -21.32 -1.43 -30.96
N SER A 3 -21.71 -0.31 -30.33
CA SER A 3 -21.65 -0.04 -28.88
C SER A 3 -22.18 -1.20 -28.02
N TYR A 4 -23.25 -1.86 -28.47
CA TYR A 4 -23.87 -3.02 -27.81
C TYR A 4 -22.94 -4.22 -27.61
N SER A 5 -22.12 -4.55 -28.62
CA SER A 5 -21.19 -5.68 -28.56
C SER A 5 -20.07 -5.45 -27.54
N LYS A 6 -19.63 -4.18 -27.36
CA LYS A 6 -18.65 -3.82 -26.33
C LYS A 6 -19.23 -3.92 -24.93
N GLY A 7 -20.47 -3.46 -24.73
CA GLY A 7 -21.15 -3.55 -23.44
C GLY A 7 -21.31 -4.99 -22.95
N ILE A 8 -21.74 -5.89 -23.82
CA ILE A 8 -21.87 -7.33 -23.51
C ILE A 8 -20.51 -7.93 -23.15
N PHE A 9 -19.46 -7.63 -23.91
CA PHE A 9 -18.12 -8.12 -23.63
C PHE A 9 -17.61 -7.69 -22.24
N TYR A 10 -17.79 -6.41 -21.87
CA TYR A 10 -17.40 -5.93 -20.53
C TYR A 10 -18.23 -6.57 -19.41
N SER A 11 -19.52 -6.81 -19.64
CA SER A 11 -20.37 -7.51 -18.67
C SER A 11 -19.91 -8.95 -18.42
N ILE A 12 -19.52 -9.67 -19.50
CA ILE A 12 -18.95 -11.02 -19.39
C ILE A 12 -17.64 -10.98 -18.59
N MET A 13 -16.73 -10.05 -18.91
CA MET A 13 -15.47 -9.91 -18.18
C MET A 13 -15.68 -9.57 -16.70
N ALA A 14 -16.61 -8.68 -16.38
CA ALA A 14 -16.95 -8.36 -15.00
C ALA A 14 -17.48 -9.58 -14.24
N SER A 15 -18.38 -10.34 -14.86
CA SER A 15 -18.93 -11.59 -14.29
C SER A 15 -17.83 -12.63 -14.05
N LEU A 16 -16.91 -12.81 -15.00
CA LEU A 16 -15.75 -13.70 -14.83
C LEU A 16 -14.85 -13.25 -13.67
N CYS A 17 -14.62 -11.95 -13.53
CA CYS A 17 -13.82 -11.39 -12.43
C CYS A 17 -14.46 -11.67 -11.06
N ILE A 18 -15.78 -11.48 -10.94
CA ILE A 18 -16.52 -11.75 -9.69
C ILE A 18 -16.46 -13.25 -9.37
N MET A 19 -16.74 -14.11 -10.35
CA MET A 19 -16.69 -15.56 -10.17
C MET A 19 -15.30 -16.03 -9.75
N LEU A 20 -14.25 -15.54 -10.41
CA LEU A 20 -12.86 -15.85 -10.04
C LEU A 20 -12.54 -15.39 -8.61
N THR A 21 -13.00 -14.19 -8.22
CA THR A 21 -12.82 -13.67 -6.85
C THR A 21 -13.44 -14.60 -5.82
N VAL A 22 -14.69 -15.05 -6.05
CA VAL A 22 -15.40 -15.98 -5.14
C VAL A 22 -14.65 -17.31 -5.03
N ILE A 23 -14.17 -17.86 -6.15
CA ILE A 23 -13.38 -19.10 -6.16
C ILE A 23 -12.10 -18.94 -5.35
N LEU A 24 -11.36 -17.84 -5.57
CA LEU A 24 -10.11 -17.57 -4.86
C LEU A 24 -10.34 -17.37 -3.35
N ILE A 25 -11.43 -16.70 -2.94
CA ILE A 25 -11.83 -16.59 -1.53
C ILE A 25 -12.09 -17.97 -0.94
N GLY A 26 -12.80 -18.84 -1.67
CA GLY A 26 -13.03 -20.23 -1.26
C GLY A 26 -11.72 -21.00 -1.03
N LEU A 27 -10.76 -20.87 -1.96
CA LEU A 27 -9.44 -21.51 -1.84
C LEU A 27 -8.65 -20.96 -0.65
N VAL A 28 -8.58 -19.64 -0.46
CA VAL A 28 -7.91 -19.03 0.70
C VAL A 28 -8.55 -19.50 2.00
N ARG A 29 -9.88 -19.66 2.05
CA ARG A 29 -10.58 -20.18 3.23
C ARG A 29 -10.23 -21.63 3.54
N LEU A 30 -10.08 -22.47 2.52
CA LEU A 30 -9.63 -23.85 2.70
C LEU A 30 -8.20 -23.88 3.24
N THR A 31 -7.30 -23.05 2.68
CA THR A 31 -5.91 -22.92 3.17
C THR A 31 -5.86 -22.40 4.60
N ASP A 32 -6.63 -21.37 4.92
CA ASP A 32 -6.69 -20.77 6.25
C ASP A 32 -7.18 -21.79 7.31
N ASN A 33 -8.21 -22.57 6.97
CA ASN A 33 -8.70 -23.65 7.83
C ASN A 33 -7.68 -24.79 7.99
N TYR A 34 -6.98 -25.16 6.92
CA TYR A 34 -5.98 -26.23 6.94
C TYR A 34 -4.75 -25.86 7.76
N LEU A 35 -4.22 -24.64 7.54
CA LEU A 35 -3.02 -24.14 8.21
C LEU A 35 -3.31 -23.49 9.56
N LYS A 36 -4.60 -23.30 9.89
CA LYS A 36 -5.08 -22.63 11.10
C LYS A 36 -4.49 -21.23 11.28
N TRP A 37 -4.38 -20.48 10.17
CA TRP A 37 -3.69 -19.20 10.22
C TRP A 37 -4.52 -18.08 10.88
N GLY A 38 -5.85 -18.12 10.71
CA GLY A 38 -6.80 -17.13 11.21
C GLY A 38 -6.96 -15.90 10.30
N VAL A 39 -6.39 -15.94 9.08
CA VAL A 39 -6.28 -14.83 8.11
C VAL A 39 -7.66 -14.34 7.66
N LEU A 40 -8.67 -15.22 7.64
CA LEU A 40 -10.06 -14.85 7.35
C LEU A 40 -10.91 -14.66 8.63
N GLY A 41 -10.30 -14.30 9.75
CA GLY A 41 -11.01 -13.74 10.89
C GLY A 41 -11.66 -12.38 10.56
N VAL A 42 -12.47 -11.86 11.49
CA VAL A 42 -13.35 -10.67 11.29
C VAL A 42 -12.67 -9.50 10.58
N ASN A 43 -11.44 -9.13 10.98
CA ASN A 43 -10.70 -8.00 10.39
C ASN A 43 -9.86 -8.39 9.16
N GLY A 44 -9.46 -9.66 9.03
CA GLY A 44 -8.60 -10.14 7.95
C GLY A 44 -9.36 -10.44 6.65
N ILE A 45 -10.67 -10.71 6.72
CA ILE A 45 -11.54 -10.93 5.56
C ILE A 45 -11.51 -9.72 4.62
N GLN A 46 -11.66 -8.50 5.13
CA GLN A 46 -11.78 -7.31 4.28
C GLN A 46 -10.50 -7.09 3.47
N LEU A 47 -9.35 -7.13 4.14
CA LEU A 47 -8.04 -6.92 3.54
C LEU A 47 -7.70 -8.04 2.54
N SER A 48 -7.92 -9.29 2.92
CA SER A 48 -7.71 -10.44 2.05
C SER A 48 -8.64 -10.40 0.84
N SER A 49 -9.90 -10.03 1.02
CA SER A 49 -10.87 -9.91 -0.08
C SER A 49 -10.46 -8.81 -1.07
N ALA A 50 -9.99 -7.66 -0.58
CA ALA A 50 -9.49 -6.58 -1.44
C ALA A 50 -8.27 -7.04 -2.26
N CYS A 51 -7.31 -7.74 -1.63
CA CYS A 51 -6.15 -8.30 -2.32
C CYS A 51 -6.55 -9.33 -3.38
N ILE A 52 -7.42 -10.29 -3.02
CA ILE A 52 -7.91 -11.34 -3.92
C ILE A 52 -8.67 -10.75 -5.11
N PHE A 53 -9.56 -9.78 -4.85
CA PHE A 53 -10.27 -9.07 -5.91
C PHE A 53 -9.31 -8.36 -6.85
N PHE A 54 -8.29 -7.68 -6.32
CA PHE A 54 -7.28 -7.03 -7.15
C PHE A 54 -6.52 -8.03 -8.02
N ILE A 55 -6.14 -9.18 -7.48
CA ILE A 55 -5.51 -10.27 -8.25
C ILE A 55 -6.44 -10.76 -9.37
N ALA A 56 -7.72 -10.97 -9.07
CA ALA A 56 -8.71 -11.37 -10.07
C ALA A 56 -8.83 -10.32 -11.19
N VAL A 57 -8.82 -9.03 -10.85
CA VAL A 57 -8.78 -7.93 -11.83
C VAL A 57 -7.55 -8.02 -12.73
N LEU A 58 -6.35 -8.29 -12.19
CA LEU A 58 -5.14 -8.44 -13.00
C LEU A 58 -5.16 -9.67 -13.91
N ILE A 59 -5.84 -10.75 -13.50
CA ILE A 59 -5.97 -11.96 -14.32
C ILE A 59 -6.90 -11.67 -15.51
N VAL A 60 -8.08 -11.11 -15.24
CA VAL A 60 -9.15 -10.93 -16.24
C VAL A 60 -8.87 -9.73 -17.15
N PHE A 61 -8.44 -8.59 -16.59
CA PHE A 61 -8.30 -7.35 -17.35
C PHE A 61 -6.85 -7.10 -17.76
N LYS A 62 -6.54 -7.39 -19.03
CA LYS A 62 -5.21 -7.14 -19.62
C LYS A 62 -4.74 -5.69 -19.43
N LEU A 63 -5.61 -4.70 -19.62
CA LEU A 63 -5.25 -3.29 -19.44
C LEU A 63 -4.80 -2.97 -18.01
N ALA A 64 -5.48 -3.54 -17.00
CA ALA A 64 -5.10 -3.38 -15.60
C ALA A 64 -3.76 -4.06 -15.32
N ARG A 65 -3.57 -5.28 -15.85
CA ARG A 65 -2.31 -6.02 -15.75
C ARG A 65 -1.13 -5.29 -16.38
N ASP A 66 -1.28 -4.82 -17.61
CA ASP A 66 -0.24 -4.10 -18.33
C ASP A 66 0.10 -2.79 -17.60
N CYS A 67 -0.91 -2.11 -17.05
CA CYS A 67 -0.69 -0.95 -16.20
C CYS A 67 0.09 -1.30 -14.93
N PHE A 68 -0.33 -2.32 -14.19
CA PHE A 68 0.36 -2.80 -12.99
C PHE A 68 1.81 -3.15 -13.29
N LEU A 69 2.08 -3.95 -14.33
CA LEU A 69 3.42 -4.38 -14.70
C LEU A 69 4.35 -3.21 -15.07
N ARG A 70 3.83 -2.16 -15.73
CA ARG A 70 4.61 -0.93 -16.01
C ARG A 70 5.04 -0.20 -14.75
N HIS A 71 4.26 -0.32 -13.67
CA HIS A 71 4.57 0.31 -12.39
C HIS A 71 5.19 -0.65 -11.38
N PHE A 72 5.19 -1.95 -11.64
CA PHE A 72 5.63 -2.97 -10.69
C PHE A 72 7.12 -2.85 -10.38
N VAL A 73 7.94 -2.79 -11.43
CA VAL A 73 9.39 -2.58 -11.36
C VAL A 73 9.79 -1.56 -12.43
N LYS A 74 10.39 -0.45 -12.00
CA LYS A 74 10.84 0.63 -12.90
C LYS A 74 12.34 0.57 -13.22
N VAL A 75 13.08 -0.34 -12.59
CA VAL A 75 14.54 -0.44 -12.71
C VAL A 75 14.99 -1.80 -13.27
N ARG A 76 16.15 -1.84 -13.93
CA ARG A 76 16.72 -3.07 -14.52
C ARG A 76 17.32 -4.01 -13.45
N LYS A 77 17.69 -5.24 -13.83
CA LYS A 77 18.11 -6.34 -12.92
C LYS A 77 19.14 -5.97 -11.82
N LYS A 78 20.34 -5.47 -12.14
CA LYS A 78 21.34 -5.09 -11.12
C LYS A 78 20.83 -3.96 -10.19
N PRO A 79 20.26 -2.86 -10.72
CA PRO A 79 19.58 -1.86 -9.91
C PRO A 79 18.41 -2.38 -9.06
N LEU A 80 17.73 -3.46 -9.47
CA LEU A 80 16.60 -4.04 -8.74
C LEU A 80 17.04 -4.67 -7.41
N VAL A 81 18.12 -5.44 -7.39
CA VAL A 81 18.65 -6.03 -6.14
C VAL A 81 19.02 -4.92 -5.15
N ILE A 82 19.66 -3.86 -5.63
CA ILE A 82 19.99 -2.69 -4.82
C ILE A 82 18.72 -1.98 -4.32
N ALA A 83 17.69 -1.87 -5.16
CA ALA A 83 16.41 -1.27 -4.77
C ALA A 83 15.73 -2.08 -3.66
N ILE A 84 15.68 -3.41 -3.79
CA ILE A 84 15.12 -4.31 -2.77
C ILE A 84 15.90 -4.17 -1.45
N GLY A 85 17.23 -4.26 -1.50
CA GLY A 85 18.06 -4.11 -0.30
C GLY A 85 17.87 -2.75 0.37
N LYS A 86 17.82 -1.66 -0.40
CA LYS A 86 17.54 -0.31 0.12
C LYS A 86 16.16 -0.21 0.74
N SER A 87 15.13 -0.81 0.12
CA SER A 87 13.77 -0.82 0.66
C SER A 87 13.71 -1.50 2.03
N ILE A 88 14.35 -2.67 2.17
CA ILE A 88 14.38 -3.41 3.43
C ILE A 88 15.08 -2.58 4.52
N VAL A 89 16.30 -2.10 4.23
CA VAL A 89 17.08 -1.31 5.21
C VAL A 89 16.34 -0.04 5.63
N LEU A 90 15.68 0.65 4.69
CA LEU A 90 14.87 1.83 5.00
C LEU A 90 13.65 1.49 5.84
N GLY A 91 12.92 0.42 5.51
CA GLY A 91 11.75 -0.01 6.28
C GLY A 91 12.11 -0.33 7.73
N ILE A 92 13.14 -1.15 7.93
CA ILE A 92 13.63 -1.50 9.27
C ILE A 92 14.14 -0.25 10.00
N GLY A 93 14.97 0.57 9.35
CA GLY A 93 15.54 1.78 9.94
C GLY A 93 14.48 2.80 10.36
N LEU A 94 13.43 2.98 9.54
CA LEU A 94 12.29 3.83 9.88
C LEU A 94 11.51 3.30 11.08
N GLN A 95 11.30 1.98 11.15
CA GLN A 95 10.58 1.38 12.28
C GLN A 95 11.34 1.62 13.58
N PHE A 96 12.67 1.41 13.58
CA PHE A 96 13.52 1.72 14.73
C PHE A 96 13.46 3.20 15.12
N LEU A 97 13.64 4.11 14.16
CA LEU A 97 13.65 5.54 14.42
C LEU A 97 12.33 6.03 15.01
N ILE A 98 11.20 5.66 14.39
CA ILE A 98 9.87 6.09 14.82
C ILE A 98 9.53 5.49 16.19
N SER A 99 9.80 4.19 16.38
CA SER A 99 9.55 3.54 17.67
C SER A 99 10.41 4.16 18.77
N PHE A 100 11.68 4.48 18.49
CA PHE A 100 12.57 5.12 19.45
C PHE A 100 12.04 6.49 19.88
N VAL A 101 11.66 7.34 18.92
CA VAL A 101 11.13 8.67 19.20
C VAL A 101 9.79 8.59 19.96
N ALA A 102 8.86 7.74 19.50
CA ALA A 102 7.56 7.60 20.13
C ALA A 102 7.64 7.06 21.56
N ASN A 103 8.46 6.02 21.80
CA ASN A 103 8.66 5.48 23.14
C ASN A 103 9.39 6.48 24.03
N GLY A 104 10.42 7.18 23.51
CA GLY A 104 11.12 8.22 24.24
C GLY A 104 10.17 9.34 24.71
N ILE A 105 9.23 9.78 23.87
CA ILE A 105 8.18 10.74 24.27
C ILE A 105 7.28 10.13 25.35
N ASN A 106 6.84 8.89 25.16
CA ASN A 106 5.93 8.21 26.08
C ASN A 106 6.54 7.92 27.46
N VAL A 107 7.86 7.87 27.60
CA VAL A 107 8.55 7.81 28.92
C VAL A 107 8.21 9.03 29.77
N PHE A 108 8.15 10.22 29.15
CA PHE A 108 7.88 11.47 29.86
C PHE A 108 6.39 11.78 29.97
N ASN A 109 5.58 11.33 29.00
CA ASN A 109 4.13 11.48 29.02
C ASN A 109 3.45 10.19 28.55
N PRO A 110 3.13 9.27 29.48
CA PRO A 110 2.58 7.97 29.15
C PRO A 110 1.33 8.07 28.29
N ASN A 111 1.31 7.30 27.21
CA ASN A 111 0.20 7.24 26.24
C ASN A 111 -0.08 8.55 25.48
N LEU A 112 0.89 9.46 25.37
CA LEU A 112 0.74 10.64 24.52
C LEU A 112 0.70 10.25 23.04
N ILE A 113 1.61 9.37 22.61
CA ILE A 113 1.65 8.85 21.24
C ILE A 113 0.96 7.48 21.22
N LYS A 114 -0.30 7.45 20.74
CA LYS A 114 -1.09 6.23 20.58
C LYS A 114 -1.08 5.77 19.12
N PRO A 115 -1.25 4.47 18.83
CA PRO A 115 -1.60 4.01 17.48
C PRO A 115 -2.90 4.68 17.01
N GLY A 116 -3.02 4.93 15.71
CA GLY A 116 -4.25 5.38 15.07
C GLY A 116 -5.38 4.35 15.22
N SER A 117 -6.62 4.81 15.18
CA SER A 117 -7.82 4.00 15.49
C SER A 117 -7.98 2.77 14.61
N ASP A 118 -7.54 2.86 13.36
CA ASP A 118 -7.70 1.81 12.35
C ASP A 118 -6.40 1.03 12.10
N GLN A 119 -5.43 1.16 13.00
CA GLN A 119 -4.19 0.39 12.95
C GLN A 119 -4.41 -1.04 13.48
N TYR A 120 -3.84 -2.02 12.79
CA TYR A 120 -3.79 -3.38 13.33
C TYR A 120 -2.94 -3.43 14.60
N VAL A 121 -3.54 -3.92 15.68
CA VAL A 121 -2.86 -4.28 16.93
C VAL A 121 -3.05 -5.78 17.12
N SER A 122 -1.98 -6.53 17.39
CA SER A 122 -2.09 -7.98 17.56
C SER A 122 -2.98 -8.30 18.77
N VAL A 123 -4.10 -9.00 18.52
CA VAL A 123 -5.11 -9.35 19.54
C VAL A 123 -5.10 -10.85 19.89
N GLY A 124 -4.07 -11.59 19.46
CA GLY A 124 -3.95 -13.03 19.72
C GLY A 124 -4.86 -13.94 18.88
N ASN A 125 -5.58 -13.37 17.90
CA ASN A 125 -6.52 -14.12 17.05
C ASN A 125 -5.86 -14.74 15.79
N LEU A 126 -4.58 -14.47 15.54
CA LEU A 126 -3.79 -15.02 14.44
C LEU A 126 -2.69 -15.92 14.97
N SER A 127 -2.35 -16.98 14.22
CA SER A 127 -1.05 -17.66 14.37
C SER A 127 0.09 -16.70 14.01
N ALA A 128 1.33 -17.01 14.40
CA ALA A 128 2.50 -16.20 14.06
C ALA A 128 2.68 -16.07 12.52
N GLU A 129 2.45 -17.17 11.79
CA GLU A 129 2.49 -17.20 10.33
C GLU A 129 1.34 -16.41 9.73
N GLY A 130 0.14 -16.51 10.31
CA GLY A 130 -1.03 -15.74 9.89
C GLY A 130 -0.84 -14.23 10.07
N GLU A 131 -0.22 -13.81 11.17
CA GLU A 131 0.15 -12.43 11.42
C GLU A 131 1.21 -11.96 10.41
N LEU A 132 2.23 -12.77 10.12
CA LEU A 132 3.22 -12.46 9.08
C LEU A 132 2.56 -12.27 7.70
N VAL A 133 1.60 -13.12 7.33
CA VAL A 133 0.89 -13.02 6.06
C VAL A 133 0.02 -11.76 6.02
N ILE A 134 -0.81 -11.50 7.02
CA ILE A 134 -1.71 -10.33 7.03
C ILE A 134 -0.93 -9.03 7.16
N VAL A 135 -0.11 -8.90 8.20
CA VAL A 135 0.57 -7.65 8.57
C VAL A 135 1.79 -7.39 7.70
N GLY A 136 2.51 -8.46 7.33
CA GLY A 136 3.74 -8.37 6.55
C GLY A 136 3.54 -8.40 5.04
N LEU A 137 2.51 -9.07 4.52
CA LEU A 137 2.35 -9.26 3.08
C LEU A 137 1.09 -8.58 2.54
N VAL A 138 -0.09 -8.99 3.01
CA VAL A 138 -1.39 -8.63 2.43
C VAL A 138 -1.74 -7.16 2.72
N GLY A 139 -1.57 -6.70 3.95
CA GLY A 139 -1.87 -5.32 4.34
C GLY A 139 -1.05 -4.30 3.58
N PRO A 140 0.29 -4.35 3.66
CA PRO A 140 1.17 -3.51 2.86
C PRO A 140 0.85 -3.58 1.37
N PHE A 141 0.53 -4.76 0.83
CA PHE A 141 0.17 -4.87 -0.58
C PHE A 141 -1.06 -4.05 -0.92
N VAL A 142 -2.15 -4.22 -0.17
CA VAL A 142 -3.42 -3.54 -0.40
C VAL A 142 -3.25 -2.03 -0.25
N GLU A 143 -2.60 -1.59 0.83
CA GLU A 143 -2.35 -0.17 1.08
C GLU A 143 -1.52 0.45 -0.05
N GLU A 144 -0.43 -0.18 -0.48
CA GLU A 144 0.37 0.33 -1.59
C GLU A 144 -0.40 0.29 -2.93
N VAL A 145 -1.31 -0.68 -3.14
CA VAL A 145 -2.16 -0.72 -4.33
C VAL A 145 -3.09 0.49 -4.35
N PHE A 146 -3.77 0.77 -3.25
CA PHE A 146 -4.70 1.90 -3.17
C PHE A 146 -3.95 3.24 -3.20
N PHE A 147 -3.07 3.48 -2.23
CA PHE A 147 -2.48 4.80 -2.00
C PHE A 147 -1.33 5.13 -2.94
N ARG A 148 -0.63 4.13 -3.50
CA ARG A 148 0.41 4.39 -4.51
C ARG A 148 -0.09 4.16 -5.91
N LEU A 149 -0.46 2.94 -6.26
CA LEU A 149 -0.73 2.63 -7.65
C LEU A 149 -2.02 3.30 -8.16
N CYS A 150 -3.16 3.02 -7.52
CA CYS A 150 -4.47 3.49 -7.97
C CYS A 150 -4.54 5.02 -7.93
N MET A 151 -4.15 5.63 -6.81
CA MET A 151 -4.10 7.09 -6.70
C MET A 151 -3.14 7.73 -7.71
N TYR A 152 -1.95 7.16 -7.96
CA TYR A 152 -1.02 7.70 -8.96
C TYR A 152 -1.62 7.65 -10.37
N VAL A 153 -2.12 6.48 -10.76
CA VAL A 153 -2.72 6.29 -12.08
C VAL A 153 -3.93 7.20 -12.26
N PHE A 154 -4.81 7.29 -11.26
CA PHE A 154 -5.97 8.17 -11.29
C PHE A 154 -5.58 9.65 -11.39
N PHE A 155 -4.68 10.11 -10.52
CA PHE A 155 -4.21 11.49 -10.48
C PHE A 155 -3.63 11.92 -11.83
N PHE A 156 -2.67 11.17 -12.37
CA PHE A 156 -2.06 11.53 -13.66
C PHE A 156 -3.04 11.35 -14.82
N SER A 157 -3.94 10.36 -14.79
CA SER A 157 -4.97 10.23 -15.83
C SER A 157 -5.90 11.43 -15.87
N LEU A 158 -6.27 12.00 -14.72
CA LEU A 158 -7.03 13.24 -14.66
C LEU A 158 -6.24 14.42 -15.23
N LEU A 159 -4.97 14.59 -14.85
CA LEU A 159 -4.12 15.65 -15.39
C LEU A 159 -4.01 15.57 -16.91
N TYR A 160 -3.76 14.38 -17.45
CA TYR A 160 -3.65 14.17 -18.90
C TYR A 160 -4.99 14.34 -19.64
N LYS A 161 -6.13 14.08 -18.98
CA LYS A 161 -7.46 14.29 -19.57
C LYS A 161 -7.87 15.78 -19.57
N CYS A 162 -7.40 16.54 -18.58
CA CYS A 162 -7.64 17.99 -18.48
C CYS A 162 -6.69 18.80 -19.36
N LYS A 163 -5.45 18.31 -19.50
CA LYS A 163 -4.49 18.77 -20.50
C LYS A 163 -5.17 18.72 -21.87
N ASP A 164 -4.99 19.77 -22.65
CA ASP A 164 -5.56 19.98 -23.99
C ASP A 164 -7.07 20.26 -24.05
N LYS A 165 -7.84 20.03 -22.98
CA LYS A 165 -9.26 20.43 -22.90
C LYS A 165 -9.46 21.84 -22.35
N ILE A 166 -8.56 22.29 -21.46
CA ILE A 166 -8.68 23.58 -20.78
C ILE A 166 -7.42 24.40 -21.07
N LEU A 167 -7.55 25.43 -21.92
CA LEU A 167 -6.42 26.28 -22.34
C LEU A 167 -5.62 26.87 -21.16
N GLY A 168 -6.30 27.29 -20.10
CA GLY A 168 -5.66 27.79 -18.88
C GLY A 168 -4.91 26.71 -18.09
N PHE A 169 -5.37 25.45 -18.16
CA PHE A 169 -4.77 24.34 -17.43
C PHE A 169 -3.42 23.93 -18.01
N ASN A 170 -3.21 24.08 -19.32
CA ASN A 170 -1.91 23.81 -19.96
C ASN A 170 -0.78 24.71 -19.39
N ARG A 171 -1.11 25.90 -18.87
CA ARG A 171 -0.15 26.74 -18.14
C ARG A 171 0.30 26.08 -16.84
N ILE A 172 -0.59 25.38 -16.16
CA ILE A 172 -0.35 24.71 -14.88
C ILE A 172 0.30 23.33 -15.09
N TYR A 173 -0.19 22.54 -16.04
CA TYR A 173 0.33 21.22 -16.40
C TYR A 173 0.23 20.99 -17.90
N ASP A 174 1.38 20.92 -18.57
CA ASP A 174 1.52 20.58 -19.99
C ASP A 174 2.19 19.20 -20.19
N GLY A 175 2.52 18.49 -19.12
CA GLY A 175 3.27 17.22 -19.17
C GLY A 175 4.75 17.36 -19.51
N SER A 176 5.31 18.58 -19.48
CA SER A 176 6.76 18.77 -19.47
C SER A 176 7.39 18.10 -18.25
N GLU A 177 8.64 17.66 -18.37
CA GLU A 177 9.35 16.95 -17.30
C GLU A 177 9.41 17.77 -15.99
N GLU A 178 9.62 19.08 -16.09
CA GLU A 178 9.69 19.97 -14.93
C GLU A 178 8.35 20.03 -14.18
N LYS A 179 7.23 20.23 -14.90
CA LYS A 179 5.90 20.27 -14.29
C LYS A 179 5.48 18.90 -13.80
N GLU A 180 5.77 17.82 -14.54
CA GLU A 180 5.50 16.46 -14.09
C GLU A 180 6.21 16.15 -12.78
N LYS A 181 7.46 16.60 -12.59
CA LYS A 181 8.19 16.45 -11.33
C LYS A 181 7.50 17.19 -10.17
N LYS A 182 7.01 18.41 -10.38
CA LYS A 182 6.25 19.17 -9.37
C LYS A 182 4.94 18.45 -9.01
N PHE A 183 4.22 17.94 -10.01
CA PHE A 183 2.98 17.21 -9.81
C PHE A 183 3.18 15.83 -9.16
N LYS A 184 4.32 15.16 -9.40
CA LYS A 184 4.72 13.96 -8.66
C LYS A 184 4.90 14.25 -7.17
N MET A 185 5.52 15.38 -6.83
CA MET A 185 5.64 15.82 -5.44
C MET A 185 4.30 16.18 -4.81
N LEU A 186 3.42 16.88 -5.55
CA LEU A 186 2.06 17.19 -5.11
C LEU A 186 1.27 15.90 -4.83
N TRP A 187 1.29 14.96 -5.78
CA TRP A 187 0.68 13.64 -5.61
C TRP A 187 1.22 12.90 -4.39
N LEU A 188 2.55 12.94 -4.18
CA LEU A 188 3.17 12.28 -3.04
C LEU A 188 2.64 12.86 -1.73
N ILE A 189 2.52 14.18 -1.61
CA ILE A 189 1.97 14.82 -0.40
C ILE A 189 0.49 14.43 -0.22
N MET A 190 -0.32 14.58 -1.26
CA MET A 190 -1.76 14.28 -1.20
C MET A 190 -2.02 12.82 -0.83
N SER A 191 -1.39 11.87 -1.52
CA SER A 191 -1.57 10.43 -1.24
C SER A 191 -1.18 10.05 0.19
N ASN A 192 -0.17 10.72 0.77
CA ASN A 192 0.20 10.49 2.15
C ASN A 192 -0.76 11.11 3.16
N ILE A 193 -1.33 12.27 2.86
CA ILE A 193 -2.41 12.82 3.70
C ILE A 193 -3.59 11.85 3.74
N PHE A 194 -4.03 11.33 2.58
CA PHE A 194 -5.10 10.32 2.54
C PHE A 194 -4.74 9.03 3.29
N PHE A 195 -3.50 8.56 3.19
CA PHE A 195 -3.02 7.40 3.93
C PHE A 195 -3.07 7.62 5.46
N VAL A 196 -2.63 8.78 5.92
CA VAL A 196 -2.66 9.14 7.35
C VAL A 196 -4.09 9.26 7.86
N MET A 197 -4.98 9.90 7.08
CA MET A 197 -6.41 9.99 7.40
C MET A 197 -7.07 8.61 7.44
N TYR A 198 -6.69 7.69 6.55
CA TYR A 198 -7.21 6.33 6.52
C TYR A 198 -6.90 5.55 7.80
N HIS A 199 -5.77 5.83 8.45
CA HIS A 199 -5.41 5.20 9.72
C HIS A 199 -5.98 5.91 10.96
N GLY A 200 -6.81 6.95 10.77
CA GLY A 200 -7.43 7.68 11.87
C GLY A 200 -6.41 8.37 12.79
N ALA A 201 -5.31 8.85 12.20
CA ALA A 201 -4.27 9.56 12.93
C ALA A 201 -4.74 10.96 13.37
N ASP A 202 -4.30 11.38 14.55
CA ASP A 202 -4.49 12.71 15.12
C ASP A 202 -3.19 13.52 15.09
N GLU A 203 -3.20 14.72 15.70
CA GLU A 203 -2.04 15.62 15.74
C GLU A 203 -0.81 15.01 16.43
N THR A 204 -1.00 14.08 17.36
CA THR A 204 0.08 13.48 18.16
C THR A 204 0.81 12.38 17.40
N ASN A 205 0.10 11.62 16.55
CA ASN A 205 0.65 10.47 15.83
C ASN A 205 0.69 10.65 14.30
N PHE A 206 0.25 11.79 13.75
CA PHE A 206 0.29 12.10 12.31
C PHE A 206 1.63 11.73 11.65
N TRP A 207 2.75 12.12 12.29
CA TRP A 207 4.10 11.93 11.77
C TRP A 207 4.52 10.45 11.69
N VAL A 208 3.95 9.58 12.54
CA VAL A 208 4.19 8.12 12.57
C VAL A 208 3.75 7.49 11.25
N TYR A 209 2.67 8.00 10.65
CA TYR A 209 2.12 7.51 9.40
C TYR A 209 2.66 8.27 8.19
N PHE A 210 2.79 9.60 8.32
CA PHE A 210 3.16 10.47 7.22
C PHE A 210 4.57 10.21 6.72
N PHE A 211 5.55 10.07 7.61
CA PHE A 211 6.95 9.90 7.19
C PHE A 211 7.23 8.56 6.53
N PRO A 212 6.83 7.39 7.08
CA PRO A 212 6.97 6.12 6.39
C PRO A 212 6.28 6.12 5.04
N GLY A 213 5.02 6.58 4.99
CA GLY A 213 4.27 6.68 3.75
C GLY A 213 4.99 7.55 2.72
N PHE A 214 5.56 8.69 3.13
CA PHE A 214 6.31 9.56 2.25
C PHE A 214 7.56 8.88 1.67
N ILE A 215 8.27 8.10 2.49
CA ILE A 215 9.43 7.32 2.03
C ILE A 215 8.99 6.20 1.07
N TYR A 216 7.92 5.45 1.38
CA TYR A 216 7.42 4.40 0.48
C TYR A 216 6.91 4.97 -0.84
N GLY A 217 6.25 6.13 -0.83
CA GLY A 217 5.88 6.83 -2.05
C GLY A 217 7.08 7.28 -2.88
N LYS A 218 8.20 7.69 -2.25
CA LYS A 218 9.46 7.94 -2.97
C LYS A 218 10.06 6.65 -3.57
N LEU A 219 10.02 5.53 -2.84
CA LEU A 219 10.45 4.22 -3.37
C LEU A 219 9.59 3.81 -4.57
N PHE A 220 8.27 3.99 -4.50
CA PHE A 220 7.35 3.72 -5.61
C PHE A 220 7.69 4.56 -6.85
N MET A 221 7.93 5.86 -6.68
CA MET A 221 8.25 6.74 -7.80
C MET A 221 9.57 6.33 -8.47
N LYS A 222 10.59 6.01 -7.67
CA LYS A 222 11.96 5.75 -8.14
C LYS A 222 12.18 4.33 -8.66
N TYR A 223 11.68 3.32 -7.94
CA TYR A 223 12.00 1.91 -8.17
C TYR A 223 10.78 1.06 -8.57
N GLY A 224 9.56 1.53 -8.28
CA GLY A 224 8.31 0.84 -8.60
C GLY A 224 7.59 0.28 -7.37
N PHE A 225 6.41 -0.28 -7.60
CA PHE A 225 5.52 -0.86 -6.58
C PHE A 225 6.24 -1.86 -5.69
N LEU A 226 7.01 -2.79 -6.27
CA LEU A 226 7.69 -3.84 -5.52
C LEU A 226 8.60 -3.27 -4.42
N ALA A 227 9.31 -2.18 -4.71
CA ALA A 227 10.21 -1.56 -3.76
C ALA A 227 9.47 -0.86 -2.61
N ALA A 228 8.32 -0.23 -2.89
CA ALA A 228 7.49 0.38 -1.85
C ALA A 228 6.86 -0.69 -0.96
N TRP A 229 6.30 -1.74 -1.58
CA TRP A 229 5.70 -2.88 -0.89
C TRP A 229 6.70 -3.57 0.04
N ILE A 230 7.89 -3.92 -0.44
CA ILE A 230 8.93 -4.55 0.39
C ILE A 230 9.36 -3.65 1.56
N GLY A 231 9.50 -2.34 1.33
CA GLY A 231 9.89 -1.41 2.39
C GLY A 231 8.82 -1.32 3.48
N HIS A 232 7.56 -1.23 3.08
CA HIS A 232 6.43 -1.23 3.98
C HIS A 232 6.29 -2.57 4.73
N SER A 233 6.38 -3.69 4.03
CA SER A 233 6.43 -5.03 4.63
C SER A 233 7.52 -5.15 5.68
N ALA A 234 8.75 -4.70 5.39
CA ALA A 234 9.86 -4.78 6.34
C ALA A 234 9.61 -3.94 7.61
N PHE A 235 9.02 -2.76 7.47
CA PHE A 235 8.61 -1.92 8.60
C PHE A 235 7.57 -2.62 9.48
N ASN A 236 6.51 -3.15 8.88
CA ASN A 236 5.43 -3.82 9.60
C ASN A 236 5.90 -5.09 10.31
N VAL A 237 6.66 -5.96 9.61
CA VAL A 237 7.15 -7.22 10.18
C VAL A 237 8.11 -6.99 11.35
N THR A 238 8.89 -5.91 11.31
CA THR A 238 9.84 -5.61 12.40
C THR A 238 9.19 -4.87 13.57
N SER A 239 7.97 -4.38 13.45
CA SER A 239 7.31 -3.55 14.47
C SER A 239 7.23 -4.20 15.84
N ASN A 240 6.79 -5.46 15.91
CA ASN A 240 6.69 -6.22 17.16
C ASN A 240 8.06 -6.43 17.82
N SER A 241 9.08 -6.79 17.04
CA SER A 241 10.44 -7.00 17.57
C SER A 241 11.07 -5.70 18.06
N VAL A 242 10.91 -4.62 17.29
CA VAL A 242 11.39 -3.28 17.67
C VAL A 242 10.66 -2.80 18.92
N SER A 243 9.34 -2.98 19.00
CA SER A 243 8.54 -2.62 20.18
C SER A 243 9.07 -3.30 21.43
N LYS A 244 9.33 -4.62 21.39
CA LYS A 244 9.94 -5.36 22.52
C LYS A 244 11.30 -4.81 22.94
N ILE A 245 12.15 -4.44 21.97
CA ILE A 245 13.46 -3.83 22.24
C ILE A 245 13.26 -2.46 22.92
N MET A 246 12.33 -1.64 22.43
CA MET A 246 12.08 -0.31 23.02
C MET A 246 11.52 -0.41 24.43
N VAL A 247 10.59 -1.34 24.70
CA VAL A 247 10.12 -1.60 26.07
C VAL A 247 11.30 -2.00 26.96
N TYR A 248 12.14 -2.94 26.54
CA TYR A 248 13.31 -3.34 27.33
C TYR A 248 14.30 -2.19 27.63
N LEU A 249 14.45 -1.23 26.70
CA LEU A 249 15.39 -0.11 26.86
C LEU A 249 14.84 1.06 27.68
N PHE A 250 13.51 1.26 27.68
CA PHE A 250 12.86 2.46 28.21
C PHE A 250 11.81 2.18 29.30
N GLY A 251 11.57 0.91 29.62
CA GLY A 251 10.61 0.41 30.63
C GLY A 251 11.00 -0.98 31.11
#